data_AF-A0A6H9GXV6-F1
#
_entry.id   AF-A0A6H9GXV6-F1
#
_cell.length_a   1.000
_cell.length_b   1.000
_cell.length_c   1.000
_cell.angle_alpha   90.00
_cell.angle_beta   90.00
_cell.angle_gamma   90.00
#
_symmetry.space_group_name_H-M   'P 1'
#
loop_
_entity.id
_entity.type
_entity.pdbx_description
1 polymer ?
#
loop_
_entity_poly.entity_id
_entity_poly.type
_entity_poly.pdbx_seq_one_letter_code
_entity_poly.pdbx_strand_id
1 'polypeptide(L)'
;MNDELIPLVKVATYWRLRLRNVVPETNQPLEENDSNFLPSGSEQWLQAEKRFYECIDNIIQFLNSPRALTSLPLEILLPLCALVRIVLDNRHPSSNECVIPESPYYRAKDNPTWQQLDRLWHILKDDIGRKLDPKIKNWISAPWIQGKISAKYKQELEQEDINQAQFQVWRYLGLSLKGQPTPRGKDSVFNPHYRQQSGQCTVKGWLGTRIYRALEGVAIRKAQEQRLRANDPLDNIGSRPSQAWWEQIREAVEGPCARELQQIQPRSKALRHINAQLVILNLLPPESVPWEEMAQQWGCDDTTIRRFYNDKCCPWLQKHFSAEDLLSED
;
A
#
# COMPACT_ATOMS: atom_id res chain seq x y z
N MET A 1 -0.30 -17.53 32.38
CA MET A 1 0.43 -16.23 32.25
C MET A 1 -0.02 -15.51 30.97
N ASN A 2 0.13 -16.12 29.79
CA ASN A 2 -0.54 -15.64 28.57
C ASN A 2 -2.08 -15.54 28.72
N ASP A 3 -2.64 -16.34 29.63
CA ASP A 3 -4.09 -16.41 29.90
C ASP A 3 -4.68 -15.11 30.47
N GLU A 4 -3.86 -14.23 31.04
CA GLU A 4 -4.31 -12.92 31.55
C GLU A 4 -4.14 -11.80 30.52
N LEU A 5 -3.04 -11.80 29.77
CA LEU A 5 -2.76 -10.78 28.74
C LEU A 5 -3.70 -10.90 27.54
N ILE A 6 -4.02 -12.12 27.10
CA ILE A 6 -4.88 -12.35 25.93
C ILE A 6 -6.27 -11.71 26.11
N PRO A 7 -6.99 -11.93 27.22
CA PRO A 7 -8.25 -11.22 27.51
C PRO A 7 -8.10 -9.70 27.51
N LEU A 8 -7.05 -9.17 28.15
CA LEU A 8 -6.82 -7.72 28.22
C LEU A 8 -6.66 -7.10 26.83
N VAL A 9 -5.86 -7.72 25.95
CA VAL A 9 -5.67 -7.25 24.57
C VAL A 9 -6.98 -7.29 23.79
N LYS A 10 -7.77 -8.36 23.95
CA LYS A 10 -9.09 -8.47 23.32
C LYS A 10 -10.03 -7.37 23.81
N VAL A 11 -10.14 -7.15 25.12
CA VAL A 11 -11.03 -6.13 25.70
C VAL A 11 -10.61 -4.71 25.29
N ALA A 12 -9.31 -4.39 25.33
CA ALA A 12 -8.80 -3.10 24.86
C ALA A 12 -9.11 -2.87 23.37
N THR A 13 -8.93 -3.89 22.53
CA THR A 13 -9.26 -3.81 21.10
C THR A 13 -10.76 -3.62 20.87
N TYR A 14 -11.61 -4.27 21.67
CA TYR A 14 -13.06 -4.09 21.64
C TYR A 14 -13.45 -2.64 21.96
N TRP A 15 -12.96 -2.10 23.08
CA TRP A 15 -13.29 -0.72 23.48
C TRP A 15 -12.79 0.31 22.49
N ARG A 16 -11.61 0.08 21.89
CA ARG A 16 -11.12 0.94 20.81
C ARG A 16 -12.10 1.02 19.63
N LEU A 17 -12.69 -0.10 19.23
CA LEU A 17 -13.67 -0.15 18.12
C LEU A 17 -14.99 0.51 18.52
N ARG A 18 -15.43 0.30 19.76
CA ARG A 18 -16.62 0.98 20.31
C ARG A 18 -16.46 2.49 20.32
N LEU A 19 -15.31 3.00 20.74
CA LEU A 19 -15.02 4.44 20.73
C LEU A 19 -15.00 5.06 19.34
N ARG A 20 -14.88 4.23 18.30
CA ARG A 20 -14.97 4.64 16.89
C ARG A 20 -16.36 4.51 16.30
N ASN A 21 -17.33 4.05 17.08
CA ASN A 21 -18.65 3.66 16.61
C ASN A 21 -18.54 2.68 15.44
N VAL A 22 -17.79 1.59 15.66
CA VAL A 22 -17.63 0.51 14.69
C VAL A 22 -18.06 -0.80 15.32
N VAL A 23 -18.84 -1.60 14.58
CA VAL A 23 -19.23 -2.96 14.95
C VAL A 23 -17.98 -3.85 15.03
N PRO A 24 -17.62 -4.39 16.21
CA PRO A 24 -16.37 -5.13 16.38
C PRO A 24 -16.25 -6.38 15.50
N GLU A 25 -17.36 -7.03 15.17
CA GLU A 25 -17.39 -8.27 14.40
C GLU A 25 -17.21 -8.05 12.90
N THR A 26 -17.62 -6.89 12.37
CA THR A 26 -17.71 -6.66 10.92
C THR A 26 -16.89 -5.47 10.44
N ASN A 27 -16.37 -4.65 11.35
CA ASN A 27 -15.73 -3.38 11.07
C ASN A 27 -16.62 -2.34 10.36
N GLN A 28 -17.94 -2.53 10.39
CA GLN A 28 -18.87 -1.58 9.79
C GLN A 28 -19.12 -0.41 10.74
N PRO A 29 -19.22 0.83 10.25
CA PRO A 29 -19.61 1.96 11.08
C PRO A 29 -21.02 1.74 11.62
N LEU A 30 -21.24 2.18 12.86
CA LEU A 30 -22.55 2.31 13.49
C LEU A 30 -23.15 3.66 13.08
N GLU A 31 -24.45 3.67 12.84
CA GLU A 31 -25.24 4.86 12.59
C GLU A 31 -25.69 5.49 13.91
N GLU A 32 -26.01 6.79 13.93
CA GLU A 32 -26.36 7.51 15.17
C GLU A 32 -27.61 6.97 15.87
N ASN A 33 -28.52 6.34 15.12
CA ASN A 33 -29.73 5.69 15.61
C ASN A 33 -29.50 4.26 16.13
N ASP A 34 -28.30 3.69 15.96
CA ASP A 34 -27.98 2.39 16.51
C ASP A 34 -27.96 2.45 18.05
N SER A 35 -28.62 1.50 18.71
CA SER A 35 -28.61 1.36 20.18
C SER A 35 -27.22 1.24 20.81
N ASN A 36 -26.22 0.90 19.99
CA ASN A 36 -24.83 0.72 20.37
C ASN A 36 -23.94 1.91 19.99
N PHE A 37 -24.47 2.94 19.35
CA PHE A 37 -23.73 4.14 19.03
C PHE A 37 -23.38 4.89 20.31
N LEU A 38 -22.13 5.36 20.40
CA LEU A 38 -21.62 6.15 21.52
C LEU A 38 -21.38 7.58 21.03
N PRO A 39 -22.29 8.53 21.30
CA PRO A 39 -22.08 9.93 20.95
C PRO A 39 -20.83 10.48 21.63
N SER A 40 -19.96 11.12 20.86
CA SER A 40 -18.69 11.67 21.38
C SER A 40 -18.95 12.66 22.53
N GLY A 41 -18.23 12.50 23.64
CA GLY A 41 -18.38 13.34 24.82
C GLY A 41 -19.60 13.03 25.71
N SER A 42 -20.45 12.08 25.33
CA SER A 42 -21.50 11.57 26.23
C SER A 42 -20.90 10.84 27.43
N GLU A 43 -21.66 10.71 28.52
CA GLU A 43 -21.22 9.97 29.71
C GLU A 43 -20.82 8.52 29.38
N GLN A 44 -21.60 7.84 28.54
CA GLN A 44 -21.31 6.47 28.12
C GLN A 44 -20.02 6.38 27.29
N TRP A 45 -19.75 7.39 26.46
CA TRP A 45 -18.52 7.48 25.69
C TRP A 45 -17.30 7.71 26.60
N LEU A 46 -17.41 8.61 27.57
CA LEU A 46 -16.34 8.87 28.56
C LEU A 46 -16.06 7.64 29.44
N GLN A 47 -17.10 6.89 29.83
CA GLN A 47 -16.94 5.63 30.53
C GLN A 47 -16.24 4.57 29.67
N ALA A 48 -16.56 4.50 28.37
CA ALA A 48 -15.89 3.60 27.43
C ALA A 48 -14.42 4.00 27.23
N GLU A 49 -14.12 5.29 27.17
CA GLU A 49 -12.76 5.83 27.08
C GLU A 49 -11.94 5.44 28.31
N LYS A 50 -12.51 5.66 29.50
CA LYS A 50 -11.89 5.26 30.77
C LYS A 50 -11.56 3.77 30.80
N ARG A 51 -12.52 2.91 30.43
CA ARG A 51 -12.33 1.45 30.36
C ARG A 51 -11.23 1.05 29.39
N PHE A 52 -11.11 1.74 28.25
CA PHE A 52 -10.02 1.50 27.31
C PHE A 52 -8.67 1.77 27.98
N TYR A 53 -8.48 2.93 28.60
CA TYR A 53 -7.21 3.29 29.24
C TYR A 53 -6.90 2.43 30.47
N GLU A 54 -7.89 2.04 31.28
CA GLU A 54 -7.70 1.08 32.37
C GLU A 54 -7.17 -0.27 31.84
N CYS A 55 -7.68 -0.74 30.69
CA CYS A 55 -7.15 -1.95 30.05
C CYS A 55 -5.70 -1.76 29.56
N ILE A 56 -5.38 -0.58 29.01
CA ILE A 56 -4.03 -0.24 28.59
C ILE A 56 -3.06 -0.24 29.77
N ASP A 57 -3.44 0.34 30.90
CA ASP A 57 -2.60 0.35 32.11
C ASP A 57 -2.31 -1.06 32.61
N ASN A 58 -3.33 -1.92 32.63
CA ASN A 58 -3.17 -3.33 33.00
C ASN A 58 -2.23 -4.08 32.03
N ILE A 59 -2.33 -3.82 30.72
CA ILE A 59 -1.42 -4.38 29.71
C ILE A 59 0.01 -3.92 29.99
N ILE A 60 0.23 -2.62 30.20
CA ILE A 60 1.56 -2.04 30.45
C ILE A 60 2.17 -2.64 31.72
N GLN A 61 1.39 -2.70 32.81
CA GLN A 61 1.82 -3.31 34.07
C GLN A 61 2.25 -4.78 33.86
N PHE A 62 1.49 -5.53 33.07
CA PHE A 62 1.83 -6.91 32.74
C PHE A 62 3.13 -7.01 31.91
N LEU A 63 3.31 -6.15 30.92
CA LEU A 63 4.48 -6.13 30.05
C LEU A 63 5.78 -5.72 30.76
N ASN A 64 5.69 -4.98 31.86
CA ASN A 64 6.83 -4.63 32.70
C ASN A 64 7.37 -5.84 33.50
N SER A 65 6.73 -7.01 33.43
CA SER A 65 7.21 -8.25 34.04
C SER A 65 8.20 -9.00 33.12
N PRO A 66 9.39 -9.43 33.61
CA PRO A 66 10.49 -9.97 32.81
C PRO A 66 10.24 -11.31 32.09
N ARG A 67 9.01 -11.87 32.14
CA ARG A 67 8.66 -13.18 31.56
C ARG A 67 7.50 -13.16 30.55
N ALA A 68 7.00 -11.98 30.18
CA ALA A 68 5.65 -11.81 29.62
C ALA A 68 5.46 -12.09 28.11
N LEU A 69 6.51 -12.30 27.31
CA LEU A 69 6.40 -12.22 25.84
C LEU A 69 6.76 -13.48 25.05
N THR A 70 7.19 -14.56 25.69
CA THR A 70 7.46 -15.80 24.96
C THR A 70 6.15 -16.47 24.53
N SER A 71 6.04 -16.79 23.23
CA SER A 71 5.00 -17.65 22.61
C SER A 71 3.59 -17.08 22.34
N LEU A 72 3.38 -15.77 22.26
CA LEU A 72 2.06 -15.25 21.88
C LEU A 72 1.71 -15.52 20.40
N PRO A 73 0.44 -15.86 20.10
CA PRO A 73 -0.03 -16.04 18.72
C PRO A 73 -0.11 -14.70 17.98
N LEU A 74 -0.03 -14.74 16.65
CA LEU A 74 -0.08 -13.55 15.79
C LEU A 74 -1.40 -12.76 15.97
N GLU A 75 -2.48 -13.48 16.23
CA GLU A 75 -3.82 -12.96 16.52
C GLU A 75 -3.84 -12.00 17.72
N ILE A 76 -2.84 -12.09 18.61
CA ILE A 76 -2.71 -11.26 19.80
C ILE A 76 -1.54 -10.29 19.66
N LEU A 77 -0.42 -10.71 19.06
CA LEU A 77 0.72 -9.84 18.83
C LEU A 77 0.38 -8.63 17.95
N LEU A 78 -0.37 -8.84 16.86
CA LEU A 78 -0.77 -7.76 15.94
C LEU A 78 -1.57 -6.65 16.65
N PRO A 79 -2.70 -6.94 17.33
CA PRO A 79 -3.44 -5.90 18.04
C PRO A 79 -2.66 -5.33 19.22
N LEU A 80 -1.91 -6.15 19.98
CA LEU A 80 -1.07 -5.67 21.09
C LEU A 80 -0.05 -4.63 20.60
N CYS A 81 0.67 -4.93 19.52
CA CYS A 81 1.65 -4.02 18.94
C CYS A 81 1.02 -2.69 18.50
N ALA A 82 -0.19 -2.72 17.94
CA ALA A 82 -0.91 -1.50 17.57
C ALA A 82 -1.40 -0.71 18.79
N LEU A 83 -1.92 -1.38 19.82
CA LEU A 83 -2.34 -0.75 21.07
C LEU A 83 -1.18 -0.04 21.77
N VAL A 84 -0.03 -0.70 21.91
CA VAL A 84 1.19 -0.08 22.47
C VAL A 84 1.60 1.14 21.64
N ARG A 85 1.46 1.08 20.31
CA ARG A 85 1.85 2.18 19.43
C ARG A 85 0.96 3.42 19.55
N ILE A 86 -0.34 3.23 19.77
CA ILE A 86 -1.27 4.34 20.03
C ILE A 86 -0.82 5.11 21.26
N VAL A 87 -0.48 4.39 22.32
CA VAL A 87 -0.05 4.98 23.59
C VAL A 87 1.29 5.71 23.45
N LEU A 88 2.27 5.10 22.79
CA LEU A 88 3.58 5.72 22.57
C LEU A 88 3.50 7.02 21.78
N ASP A 89 2.58 7.07 20.81
CA ASP A 89 2.33 8.25 19.99
C ASP A 89 1.37 9.25 20.66
N ASN A 90 0.89 8.97 21.88
CA ASN A 90 -0.18 9.72 22.55
C ASN A 90 -1.37 9.96 21.63
N ARG A 91 -1.88 8.93 20.96
CA ARG A 91 -3.03 9.05 20.06
C ARG A 91 -4.33 8.67 20.75
N HIS A 92 -5.37 9.43 20.47
CA HIS A 92 -6.70 9.15 20.97
C HIS A 92 -7.27 7.89 20.28
N PRO A 93 -7.84 6.92 21.02
CA PRO A 93 -8.31 5.65 20.45
C PRO A 93 -9.39 5.80 19.37
N SER A 94 -10.24 6.84 19.43
CA SER A 94 -11.31 7.08 18.45
C SER A 94 -10.81 7.73 17.14
N SER A 95 -10.01 8.79 17.20
CA SER A 95 -9.68 9.61 16.03
C SER A 95 -8.25 9.41 15.50
N ASN A 96 -7.37 8.76 16.27
CA ASN A 96 -5.91 8.74 16.09
C ASN A 96 -5.25 10.13 16.13
N GLU A 97 -5.96 11.17 16.56
CA GLU A 97 -5.39 12.50 16.81
C GLU A 97 -4.53 12.48 18.07
N CYS A 98 -3.58 13.41 18.18
CA CYS A 98 -2.77 13.50 19.39
C CYS A 98 -3.63 13.92 20.58
N VAL A 99 -3.52 13.18 21.67
CA VAL A 99 -3.98 13.54 23.01
C VAL A 99 -3.15 14.75 23.46
N ILE A 100 -3.85 15.78 23.92
CA ILE A 100 -3.22 17.00 24.44
C ILE A 100 -2.57 16.74 25.80
N PRO A 101 -1.49 17.47 26.17
CA PRO A 101 -0.79 17.29 27.44
C PRO A 101 -1.66 17.39 28.71
N GLU A 102 -2.76 18.13 28.66
CA GLU A 102 -3.69 18.36 29.77
C GLU A 102 -4.61 17.16 30.03
N SER A 103 -4.68 16.20 29.10
CA SER A 103 -5.47 14.99 29.28
C SER A 103 -4.88 14.10 30.37
N PRO A 104 -5.71 13.47 31.23
CA PRO A 104 -5.22 12.50 32.22
C PRO A 104 -4.60 11.25 31.58
N TYR A 105 -4.78 11.04 30.27
CA TYR A 105 -4.27 9.89 29.54
C TYR A 105 -2.97 10.20 28.76
N TYR A 106 -2.49 11.43 28.79
CA TYR A 106 -1.23 11.83 28.15
C TYR A 106 -0.03 11.20 28.85
N ARG A 107 0.94 10.68 28.07
CA ARG A 107 2.19 10.10 28.59
C ARG A 107 3.40 10.83 28.04
N ALA A 108 4.12 11.53 28.92
CA ALA A 108 5.34 12.25 28.55
C ALA A 108 6.46 11.27 28.13
N LYS A 109 7.23 11.66 27.10
CA LYS A 109 8.26 10.79 26.46
C LYS A 109 9.53 10.63 27.30
N ASP A 110 9.76 11.53 28.22
CA ASP A 110 10.90 11.55 29.15
C ASP A 110 10.72 10.60 30.35
N ASN A 111 9.56 9.93 30.47
CA ASN A 111 9.31 8.96 31.53
C ASN A 111 10.01 7.60 31.25
N PRO A 112 10.66 6.96 32.23
CA PRO A 112 11.24 5.62 32.08
C PRO A 112 10.27 4.56 31.54
N THR A 113 8.99 4.65 31.90
CA THR A 113 7.93 3.76 31.41
C THR A 113 7.74 3.89 29.90
N TRP A 114 7.83 5.11 29.37
CA TRP A 114 7.72 5.36 27.93
C TRP A 114 8.86 4.69 27.17
N GLN A 115 10.10 4.85 27.66
CA GLN A 115 11.28 4.23 27.05
C GLN A 115 11.21 2.70 27.07
N GLN A 116 10.70 2.11 28.16
CA GLN A 116 10.47 0.68 28.26
C GLN A 116 9.43 0.21 27.23
N LEU A 117 8.31 0.93 27.10
CA LEU A 117 7.27 0.62 26.12
C LEU A 117 7.76 0.75 24.68
N ASP A 118 8.62 1.73 24.39
CA ASP A 118 9.19 1.91 23.04
C ASP A 118 10.08 0.71 22.67
N ARG A 119 10.95 0.28 23.60
CA ARG A 119 11.76 -0.94 23.42
C ARG A 119 10.87 -2.18 23.22
N LEU A 120 9.84 -2.33 24.04
CA LEU A 120 8.88 -3.44 23.93
C LEU A 120 8.16 -3.43 22.58
N TRP A 121 7.76 -2.25 22.08
CA TRP A 121 7.13 -2.12 20.78
C TRP A 121 8.04 -2.60 19.64
N HIS A 122 9.33 -2.25 19.68
CA HIS A 122 10.32 -2.75 18.72
C HIS A 122 10.45 -4.28 18.78
N ILE A 123 10.54 -4.86 19.98
CA ILE A 123 10.59 -6.32 20.17
C ILE A 123 9.34 -7.00 19.59
N LEU A 124 8.15 -6.47 19.87
CA LEU A 124 6.88 -7.02 19.36
C LEU A 124 6.83 -6.96 17.83
N LYS A 125 7.19 -5.81 17.25
CA LYS A 125 7.22 -5.60 15.80
C LYS A 125 8.17 -6.58 15.12
N ASP A 126 9.36 -6.79 15.68
CA ASP A 126 10.36 -7.71 15.14
C ASP A 126 9.91 -9.18 15.29
N ASP A 127 9.24 -9.55 16.39
CA ASP A 127 8.66 -10.89 16.56
C ASP A 127 7.54 -11.17 15.55
N ILE A 128 6.66 -10.20 15.31
CA ILE A 128 5.65 -10.26 14.25
C ILE A 128 6.31 -10.46 12.90
N GLY A 129 7.36 -9.68 12.60
CA GLY A 129 8.14 -9.79 11.37
C GLY A 129 8.68 -11.19 11.16
N ARG A 130 9.39 -11.74 12.15
CA ARG A 130 9.96 -13.11 12.11
C ARG A 130 8.89 -14.18 11.91
N LYS A 131 7.72 -14.05 12.54
CA LYS A 131 6.62 -15.02 12.43
C LYS A 131 5.86 -14.93 11.10
N LEU A 132 5.73 -13.72 10.54
CA LEU A 132 4.96 -13.49 9.32
C LEU A 132 5.78 -13.64 8.04
N ASP A 133 7.06 -13.30 8.02
CA ASP A 133 7.87 -13.34 6.79
C ASP A 133 7.81 -14.68 6.04
N PRO A 134 8.09 -15.84 6.68
CA PRO A 134 8.00 -17.12 5.98
C PRO A 134 6.57 -17.45 5.55
N LYS A 135 5.56 -17.00 6.32
CA LYS A 135 4.14 -17.22 5.98
C LYS A 135 3.71 -16.39 4.78
N ILE A 136 4.09 -15.13 4.71
CA ILE A 136 3.77 -14.23 3.59
C ILE A 136 4.43 -14.74 2.32
N LYS A 137 5.72 -15.10 2.36
CA LYS A 137 6.45 -15.69 1.22
C LYS A 137 5.76 -16.96 0.72
N ASN A 138 5.33 -17.84 1.62
CA ASN A 138 4.61 -19.05 1.24
C ASN A 138 3.22 -18.74 0.64
N TRP A 139 2.44 -17.87 1.30
CA TRP A 139 1.07 -17.57 0.88
C TRP A 139 1.01 -16.80 -0.44
N ILE A 140 1.93 -15.85 -0.67
CA ILE A 140 1.93 -15.05 -1.90
C ILE A 140 2.30 -15.88 -3.13
N SER A 141 3.18 -16.87 -2.95
CA SER A 141 3.59 -17.81 -3.99
C SER A 141 2.71 -19.06 -4.07
N ALA A 142 1.58 -19.08 -3.35
CA ALA A 142 0.73 -20.26 -3.32
C ALA A 142 0.05 -20.48 -4.69
N PRO A 143 0.09 -21.71 -5.26
CA PRO A 143 -0.43 -21.97 -6.61
C PRO A 143 -1.90 -21.59 -6.80
N TRP A 144 -2.73 -21.78 -5.78
CA TRP A 144 -4.16 -21.44 -5.87
C TRP A 144 -4.42 -19.92 -5.98
N ILE A 145 -3.57 -19.08 -5.39
CA ILE A 145 -3.67 -17.61 -5.54
C ILE A 145 -3.21 -17.20 -6.93
N GLN A 146 -2.05 -17.71 -7.36
CA GLN A 146 -1.49 -17.41 -8.68
C GLN A 146 -2.43 -17.88 -9.80
N GLY A 147 -2.97 -19.09 -9.69
CA GLY A 147 -3.96 -19.62 -10.63
C GLY A 147 -5.24 -18.77 -10.70
N LYS A 148 -5.72 -18.25 -9.55
CA LYS A 148 -6.88 -17.35 -9.51
C LYS A 148 -6.60 -16.01 -10.19
N ILE A 149 -5.41 -15.45 -10.01
CA ILE A 149 -4.98 -14.21 -10.67
C ILE A 149 -4.83 -14.43 -12.17
N SER A 150 -4.13 -15.49 -12.59
CA SER A 150 -3.92 -15.82 -13.99
C SER A 150 -5.25 -16.04 -14.73
N ALA A 151 -6.17 -16.84 -14.15
CA ALA A 151 -7.48 -17.07 -14.75
C ALA A 151 -8.31 -15.78 -14.90
N LYS A 152 -8.23 -14.86 -13.94
CA LYS A 152 -9.05 -13.63 -13.94
C LYS A 152 -8.46 -12.52 -14.82
N TYR A 153 -7.15 -12.35 -14.83
CA TYR A 153 -6.47 -11.24 -15.50
C TYR A 153 -5.76 -11.64 -16.79
N LYS A 154 -5.66 -12.94 -17.09
CA LYS A 154 -4.88 -13.48 -18.20
C LYS A 154 -3.42 -13.00 -18.15
N GLN A 155 -2.85 -13.01 -16.95
CA GLN A 155 -1.48 -12.57 -16.68
C GLN A 155 -0.74 -13.65 -15.89
N GLU A 156 0.45 -13.98 -16.34
CA GLU A 156 1.40 -14.77 -15.56
C GLU A 156 2.31 -13.83 -14.77
N LEU A 157 2.34 -14.02 -13.45
CA LEU A 157 3.13 -13.20 -12.55
C LEU A 157 4.52 -13.81 -12.39
N GLU A 158 5.53 -13.01 -12.66
CA GLU A 158 6.94 -13.38 -12.52
C GLU A 158 7.45 -13.11 -11.10
N GLN A 159 8.68 -13.53 -10.80
CA GLN A 159 9.24 -13.35 -9.46
C GLN A 159 9.33 -11.86 -9.04
N GLU A 160 9.56 -10.95 -9.99
CA GLU A 160 9.57 -9.51 -9.72
C GLU A 160 8.17 -8.99 -9.33
N ASP A 161 7.12 -9.46 -10.01
CA ASP A 161 5.72 -9.16 -9.68
C ASP A 161 5.38 -9.62 -8.26
N ILE A 162 5.84 -10.82 -7.89
CA ILE A 162 5.66 -11.39 -6.56
C ILE A 162 6.40 -10.55 -5.50
N ASN A 163 7.64 -10.13 -5.79
CA ASN A 163 8.43 -9.28 -4.89
C ASN A 163 7.74 -7.92 -4.69
N GLN A 164 7.20 -7.33 -5.76
CA GLN A 164 6.48 -6.07 -5.69
C GLN A 164 5.20 -6.21 -4.85
N ALA A 165 4.44 -7.28 -5.05
CA ALA A 165 3.26 -7.57 -4.23
C ALA A 165 3.62 -7.79 -2.76
N GLN A 166 4.71 -8.51 -2.46
CA GLN A 166 5.22 -8.70 -1.10
C GLN A 166 5.58 -7.37 -0.44
N PHE A 167 6.25 -6.47 -1.17
CA PHE A 167 6.56 -5.13 -0.68
C PHE A 167 5.29 -4.34 -0.33
N GLN A 168 4.24 -4.39 -1.16
CA GLN A 168 2.98 -3.72 -0.86
C GLN A 168 2.30 -4.28 0.40
N VAL A 169 2.35 -5.60 0.60
CA VAL A 169 1.84 -6.25 1.82
C VAL A 169 2.61 -5.77 3.05
N TRP A 170 3.93 -5.70 2.99
CA TRP A 170 4.75 -5.20 4.10
C TRP A 170 4.54 -3.72 4.39
N ARG A 171 4.44 -2.89 3.35
CA ARG A 171 4.12 -1.47 3.49
C ARG A 171 2.78 -1.29 4.21
N TYR A 172 1.77 -2.06 3.81
CA TYR A 172 0.47 -2.08 4.47
C TYR A 172 0.58 -2.50 5.95
N LEU A 173 1.28 -3.59 6.25
CA LEU A 173 1.49 -4.06 7.62
C LEU A 173 2.22 -3.02 8.49
N GLY A 174 3.23 -2.36 7.95
CA GLY A 174 3.98 -1.32 8.66
C GLY A 174 3.09 -0.14 9.06
N LEU A 175 2.22 0.34 8.16
CA LEU A 175 1.23 1.38 8.47
C LEU A 175 0.20 0.88 9.48
N SER A 176 -0.26 -0.36 9.30
CA SER A 176 -1.28 -0.99 10.12
C SER A 176 -0.83 -1.19 11.57
N LEU A 177 0.42 -1.65 11.79
CA LEU A 177 1.01 -1.80 13.13
C LEU A 177 1.29 -0.45 13.80
N LYS A 178 1.48 0.59 12.99
CA LYS A 178 1.52 1.97 13.45
C LYS A 178 0.14 2.55 13.72
N GLY A 179 -0.95 1.80 13.54
CA GLY A 179 -2.32 2.31 13.67
C GLY A 179 -2.60 3.52 12.78
N GLN A 180 -1.86 3.67 11.68
CA GLN A 180 -2.01 4.78 10.75
C GLN A 180 -3.12 4.46 9.73
N PRO A 181 -3.73 5.48 9.11
CA PRO A 181 -4.58 5.26 7.95
C PRO A 181 -3.81 4.44 6.91
N THR A 182 -4.44 3.38 6.43
CA THR A 182 -3.93 2.64 5.27
C THR A 182 -4.68 3.13 4.03
N PRO A 183 -4.19 2.82 2.81
CA PRO A 183 -4.94 3.10 1.58
C PRO A 183 -6.37 2.54 1.54
N ARG A 184 -6.75 1.72 2.53
CA ARG A 184 -8.05 1.04 2.65
C ARG A 184 -8.87 1.45 3.87
N GLY A 185 -8.46 2.49 4.61
CA GLY A 185 -9.24 3.03 5.74
C GLY A 185 -8.45 3.31 7.02
N LYS A 186 -9.13 3.94 7.98
CA LYS A 186 -8.61 4.30 9.32
C LYS A 186 -8.56 3.06 10.22
N ASP A 187 -7.34 2.61 10.54
CA ASP A 187 -6.97 1.36 11.21
C ASP A 187 -7.42 0.08 10.55
N SER A 188 -6.42 -0.63 10.09
CA SER A 188 -6.63 -1.85 9.37
C SER A 188 -5.98 -3.05 10.04
N VAL A 189 -5.49 -2.89 11.28
CA VAL A 189 -4.82 -3.96 12.04
C VAL A 189 -5.76 -5.12 12.27
N PHE A 190 -5.20 -6.32 12.31
CA PHE A 190 -5.97 -7.50 12.63
C PHE A 190 -6.73 -7.29 13.93
N ASN A 191 -8.05 -7.53 13.89
CA ASN A 191 -8.93 -7.47 15.04
C ASN A 191 -9.35 -8.90 15.41
N PRO A 192 -9.09 -9.35 16.65
CA PRO A 192 -9.46 -10.69 17.10
C PRO A 192 -10.98 -10.90 17.23
N HIS A 193 -11.79 -9.85 17.14
CA HIS A 193 -13.26 -9.95 17.20
C HIS A 193 -13.92 -10.12 15.85
N TYR A 194 -13.20 -9.96 14.74
CA TYR A 194 -13.80 -10.11 13.42
C TYR A 194 -14.38 -11.51 13.22
N ARG A 195 -15.61 -11.56 12.72
CA ARG A 195 -16.25 -12.81 12.29
C ARG A 195 -16.13 -12.95 10.78
N GLN A 196 -15.87 -14.18 10.34
CA GLN A 196 -15.98 -14.62 8.96
C GLN A 196 -17.19 -15.56 8.84
N GLN A 197 -17.68 -15.78 7.62
CA GLN A 197 -18.81 -16.69 7.36
C GLN A 197 -18.57 -18.11 7.93
N SER A 198 -17.31 -18.54 8.06
CA SER A 198 -16.91 -19.85 8.58
C SER A 198 -16.50 -19.86 10.06
N GLY A 199 -16.66 -18.75 10.81
CA GLY A 199 -16.27 -18.67 12.23
C GLY A 199 -15.38 -17.46 12.56
N GLN A 200 -14.44 -17.60 13.50
CA GLN A 200 -13.54 -16.49 13.86
C GLN A 200 -12.55 -16.17 12.73
N CYS A 201 -12.30 -14.88 12.50
CA CYS A 201 -11.31 -14.41 11.55
C CYS A 201 -9.90 -14.80 12.02
N THR A 202 -9.14 -15.48 11.15
CA THR A 202 -7.74 -15.83 11.43
C THR A 202 -6.80 -14.81 10.79
N VAL A 203 -5.56 -14.69 11.30
CA VAL A 203 -4.55 -13.83 10.64
C VAL A 203 -4.30 -14.29 9.20
N LYS A 204 -4.36 -15.60 8.92
CA LYS A 204 -4.27 -16.15 7.57
C LYS A 204 -5.40 -15.63 6.67
N GLY A 205 -6.65 -15.69 7.12
CA GLY A 205 -7.80 -15.21 6.35
C GLY A 205 -7.76 -13.70 6.12
N TRP A 206 -7.48 -12.94 7.19
CA TRP A 206 -7.35 -11.49 7.12
C TRP A 206 -6.21 -11.06 6.18
N LEU A 207 -5.02 -11.65 6.30
CA LEU A 207 -3.87 -11.30 5.46
C LEU A 207 -4.00 -11.82 4.03
N GLY A 208 -4.65 -12.98 3.85
CA GLY A 208 -4.91 -13.57 2.53
C GLY A 208 -5.68 -12.62 1.60
N THR A 209 -6.70 -11.92 2.12
CA THR A 209 -7.41 -10.88 1.35
C THR A 209 -6.48 -9.75 0.91
N ARG A 210 -5.50 -9.36 1.73
CA ARG A 210 -4.56 -8.28 1.38
C ARG A 210 -3.51 -8.75 0.38
N ILE A 211 -3.00 -9.97 0.55
CA ILE A 211 -2.08 -10.62 -0.40
C ILE A 211 -2.73 -10.73 -1.78
N TYR A 212 -3.94 -11.30 -1.86
CA TYR A 212 -4.68 -11.42 -3.11
C TYR A 212 -4.84 -10.06 -3.81
N ARG A 213 -5.17 -9.03 -3.03
CA ARG A 213 -5.40 -7.69 -3.57
C ARG A 213 -4.11 -6.97 -3.97
N ALA A 214 -2.98 -7.26 -3.33
CA ALA A 214 -1.69 -6.77 -3.76
C ALA A 214 -1.31 -7.37 -5.13
N LEU A 215 -1.48 -8.69 -5.28
CA LEU A 215 -1.25 -9.39 -6.55
C LEU A 215 -2.22 -8.92 -7.64
N GLU A 216 -3.50 -8.71 -7.31
CA GLU A 216 -4.48 -8.12 -8.21
C GLU A 216 -4.01 -6.74 -8.73
N GLY A 217 -3.47 -5.89 -7.86
CA GLY A 217 -2.93 -4.59 -8.25
C GLY A 217 -1.66 -4.65 -9.12
N VAL A 218 -0.86 -5.71 -8.97
CA VAL A 218 0.29 -5.96 -9.87
C VAL A 218 -0.20 -6.46 -11.22
N ALA A 219 -1.08 -7.47 -11.24
CA ALA A 219 -1.63 -8.05 -12.46
C ALA A 219 -2.38 -7.01 -13.32
N ILE A 220 -3.15 -6.11 -12.70
CA ILE A 220 -3.82 -5.02 -13.42
C ILE A 220 -2.81 -4.08 -14.07
N ARG A 221 -1.74 -3.70 -13.36
CA ARG A 221 -0.70 -2.83 -13.91
C ARG A 221 0.05 -3.51 -15.05
N LYS A 222 0.44 -4.77 -14.89
CA LYS A 222 1.09 -5.57 -15.94
C LYS A 222 0.20 -5.68 -17.20
N ALA A 223 -1.09 -5.96 -17.02
CA ALA A 223 -2.04 -6.00 -18.13
C ALA A 223 -2.22 -4.63 -18.81
N GLN A 224 -2.17 -3.53 -18.05
CA GLN A 224 -2.22 -2.17 -18.60
C GLN A 224 -0.95 -1.84 -19.39
N GLU A 225 0.22 -2.15 -18.84
CA GLU A 225 1.51 -1.95 -19.50
C GLU A 225 1.61 -2.77 -20.78
N GLN A 226 1.18 -4.03 -20.76
CA GLN A 226 1.14 -4.88 -21.95
C GLN A 226 0.19 -4.32 -23.03
N ARG A 227 -0.97 -3.78 -22.65
CA ARG A 227 -1.89 -3.11 -23.59
C ARG A 227 -1.32 -1.81 -24.13
N LEU A 228 -0.57 -1.06 -23.33
CA LEU A 228 0.07 0.17 -23.79
C LEU A 228 1.16 -0.17 -24.82
N ARG A 229 2.02 -1.15 -24.54
CA ARG A 229 3.02 -1.65 -25.50
C ARG A 229 2.39 -2.19 -26.78
N ALA A 230 1.33 -3.00 -26.68
CA ALA A 230 0.62 -3.54 -27.84
C ALA A 230 -0.11 -2.48 -28.68
N ASN A 231 -0.26 -1.25 -28.18
CA ASN A 231 -0.80 -0.12 -28.94
C ASN A 231 0.29 0.91 -29.27
N ASP A 232 1.53 0.71 -28.85
CA ASP A 232 2.61 1.63 -29.11
C ASP A 232 3.00 1.54 -30.59
N PRO A 233 2.86 2.62 -31.38
CA PRO A 233 3.27 2.63 -32.77
C PRO A 233 4.75 2.30 -32.97
N LEU A 234 5.61 2.57 -31.99
CA LEU A 234 7.05 2.28 -32.09
C LEU A 234 7.38 0.81 -31.77
N ASP A 235 6.66 0.16 -30.87
CA ASP A 235 6.86 -1.27 -30.52
C ASP A 235 6.14 -2.24 -31.49
N ASN A 236 5.05 -1.80 -32.12
CA ASN A 236 4.23 -2.65 -33.00
C ASN A 236 4.83 -2.90 -34.39
N ILE A 237 5.90 -2.20 -34.75
CA ILE A 237 6.60 -2.39 -36.02
C ILE A 237 7.63 -3.51 -35.84
N GLY A 238 7.10 -4.74 -35.77
CA GLY A 238 7.90 -5.94 -35.56
C GLY A 238 9.03 -6.08 -36.57
N SER A 239 10.27 -5.94 -36.10
CA SER A 239 11.50 -6.53 -36.63
C SER A 239 11.62 -6.67 -38.17
N ARG A 240 11.32 -5.62 -38.94
CA ARG A 240 11.90 -5.40 -40.27
C ARG A 240 12.07 -3.90 -40.49
N PRO A 241 13.30 -3.36 -40.45
CA PRO A 241 13.51 -1.96 -40.76
C PRO A 241 13.48 -1.82 -42.28
N SER A 242 12.35 -1.37 -42.85
CA SER A 242 12.50 -0.41 -43.93
C SER A 242 12.96 0.88 -43.25
N GLN A 243 14.10 1.40 -43.68
CA GLN A 243 14.73 2.60 -43.10
C GLN A 243 13.78 3.82 -43.12
N ALA A 244 12.76 3.77 -43.98
CA ALA A 244 11.83 4.84 -44.29
C ALA A 244 10.94 5.31 -43.13
N TRP A 245 10.34 4.41 -42.35
CA TRP A 245 9.23 4.84 -41.47
C TRP A 245 9.70 5.66 -40.24
N TRP A 246 10.82 5.29 -39.61
CA TRP A 246 11.31 6.04 -38.45
C TRP A 246 11.98 7.34 -38.88
N GLU A 247 12.47 7.42 -40.12
CA GLU A 247 12.92 8.66 -40.76
C GLU A 247 11.73 9.60 -40.99
N GLN A 248 10.57 9.11 -41.46
CA GLN A 248 9.35 9.92 -41.58
C GLN A 248 8.88 10.49 -40.24
N ILE A 249 8.88 9.67 -39.17
CA ILE A 249 8.54 10.16 -37.82
C ILE A 249 9.58 11.18 -37.37
N ARG A 250 10.88 10.91 -37.57
CA ARG A 250 11.95 11.84 -37.21
C ARG A 250 11.79 13.18 -37.94
N GLU A 251 11.56 13.18 -39.26
CA GLU A 251 11.37 14.38 -40.05
C GLU A 251 10.16 15.20 -39.58
N ALA A 252 9.04 14.54 -39.29
CA ALA A 252 7.86 15.21 -38.75
C ALA A 252 8.12 15.83 -37.37
N VAL A 253 8.78 15.09 -36.48
CA VAL A 253 9.09 15.48 -35.11
C VAL A 253 10.15 16.59 -35.06
N GLU A 254 11.15 16.57 -35.95
CA GLU A 254 12.18 17.61 -36.08
C GLU A 254 11.69 18.85 -36.83
N GLY A 255 10.74 18.68 -37.76
CA GLY A 255 10.21 19.73 -38.61
C GLY A 255 8.81 20.22 -38.20
N PRO A 256 7.76 19.90 -38.98
CA PRO A 256 6.45 20.54 -38.90
C PRO A 256 5.76 20.38 -37.52
N CYS A 257 6.01 19.29 -36.81
CA CYS A 257 5.39 19.02 -35.51
C CYS A 257 6.24 19.45 -34.30
N ALA A 258 7.47 19.93 -34.52
CA ALA A 258 8.41 20.27 -33.45
C ALA A 258 7.82 21.23 -32.42
N ARG A 259 7.19 22.32 -32.89
CA ARG A 259 6.63 23.36 -32.00
C ARG A 259 5.49 22.82 -31.12
N GLU A 260 4.65 21.95 -31.66
CA GLU A 260 3.56 21.31 -30.90
C GLU A 260 4.14 20.37 -29.83
N LEU A 261 5.06 19.49 -30.23
CA LEU A 261 5.67 18.50 -29.35
C LEU A 261 6.51 19.13 -28.21
N GLN A 262 7.17 20.27 -28.47
CA GLN A 262 7.89 21.03 -27.44
C GLN A 262 6.98 21.60 -26.35
N GLN A 263 5.70 21.84 -26.67
CA GLN A 263 4.70 22.33 -25.71
C GLN A 263 4.10 21.20 -24.87
N ILE A 264 4.19 19.95 -25.32
CA ILE A 264 3.77 18.78 -24.56
C ILE A 264 4.88 18.45 -23.56
N GLN A 265 4.66 18.79 -22.30
CA GLN A 265 5.63 18.64 -21.20
C GLN A 265 5.04 17.82 -20.03
N PRO A 266 5.89 17.20 -19.19
CA PRO A 266 5.45 16.58 -17.95
C PRO A 266 4.74 17.58 -17.04
N ARG A 267 3.78 17.09 -16.24
CA ARG A 267 3.03 17.93 -15.28
C ARG A 267 3.94 18.55 -14.21
N SER A 268 5.04 17.89 -13.87
CA SER A 268 6.01 18.37 -12.89
C SER A 268 6.78 19.58 -13.43
N LYS A 269 6.75 20.70 -12.72
CA LYS A 269 7.52 21.90 -13.09
C LYS A 269 9.03 21.63 -13.15
N ALA A 270 9.54 20.73 -12.32
CA ALA A 270 10.95 20.37 -12.25
C ALA A 270 11.45 19.59 -13.47
N LEU A 271 10.54 19.08 -14.31
CA LEU A 271 10.85 18.25 -15.49
C LEU A 271 10.45 18.92 -16.81
N ARG A 272 10.24 20.25 -16.82
CA ARG A 272 9.79 20.98 -18.02
C ARG A 272 10.87 21.12 -19.10
N HIS A 273 12.12 20.82 -18.77
CA HIS A 273 13.18 20.66 -19.76
C HIS A 273 13.00 19.41 -20.62
N ILE A 274 12.21 18.43 -20.16
CA ILE A 274 11.79 17.26 -20.92
C ILE A 274 10.50 17.63 -21.68
N ASN A 275 10.43 17.29 -22.97
CA ASN A 275 9.24 17.47 -23.79
C ASN A 275 9.03 16.26 -24.72
N ALA A 276 7.84 16.15 -25.32
CA ALA A 276 7.50 15.00 -26.15
C ALA A 276 8.43 14.84 -27.37
N GLN A 277 8.92 15.96 -27.93
CA GLN A 277 9.86 15.93 -29.06
C GLN A 277 11.15 15.18 -28.67
N LEU A 278 11.75 15.58 -27.55
CA LEU A 278 12.99 14.97 -27.05
C LEU A 278 12.81 13.49 -26.74
N VAL A 279 11.71 13.13 -26.09
CA VAL A 279 11.44 11.73 -25.72
C VAL A 279 11.27 10.86 -26.96
N ILE A 280 10.48 11.31 -27.95
CA ILE A 280 10.29 10.55 -29.19
C ILE A 280 11.61 10.40 -29.94
N LEU A 281 12.39 11.47 -30.10
CA LEU A 281 13.66 11.41 -30.84
C LEU A 281 14.70 10.48 -30.20
N ASN A 282 14.77 10.41 -28.87
CA ASN A 282 15.69 9.50 -28.17
C ASN A 282 15.25 8.04 -28.24
N LEU A 283 14.01 7.77 -28.67
CA LEU A 283 13.51 6.42 -28.92
C LEU A 283 13.60 6.02 -30.40
N LEU A 284 14.15 6.88 -31.27
CA LEU A 284 14.31 6.63 -32.71
C LEU A 284 15.80 6.47 -33.11
N PRO A 285 16.17 5.39 -33.83
CA PRO A 285 15.34 4.24 -34.19
C PRO A 285 14.87 3.46 -32.94
N PRO A 286 13.83 2.61 -33.03
CA PRO A 286 13.32 1.85 -31.88
C PRO A 286 14.44 1.17 -31.10
N GLU A 287 14.33 1.21 -29.77
CA GLU A 287 15.32 0.67 -28.83
C GLU A 287 16.71 1.33 -28.90
N SER A 288 16.85 2.50 -29.54
CA SER A 288 18.14 3.20 -29.65
C SER A 288 18.74 3.63 -28.32
N VAL A 289 17.93 4.12 -27.39
CA VAL A 289 18.38 4.50 -26.04
C VAL A 289 17.54 3.77 -24.98
N PRO A 290 18.17 3.01 -24.06
CA PRO A 290 17.47 2.41 -22.93
C PRO A 290 16.81 3.48 -22.04
N TRP A 291 15.60 3.20 -21.55
CA TRP A 291 14.87 4.15 -20.71
C TRP A 291 15.62 4.57 -19.43
N GLU A 292 16.39 3.65 -18.85
CA GLU A 292 17.25 3.88 -17.70
C GLU A 292 18.31 4.94 -17.97
N GLU A 293 18.88 4.94 -19.18
CA GLU A 293 19.89 5.91 -19.60
C GLU A 293 19.28 7.30 -19.79
N MET A 294 18.12 7.40 -20.43
CA MET A 294 17.38 8.67 -20.55
C MET A 294 17.01 9.23 -19.17
N ALA A 295 16.57 8.38 -18.25
CA ALA A 295 16.22 8.75 -16.88
C ALA A 295 17.41 9.33 -16.13
N GLN A 296 18.58 8.70 -16.26
CA GLN A 296 19.81 9.18 -15.68
C GLN A 296 20.25 10.52 -16.28
N GLN A 297 20.20 10.67 -17.60
CA GLN A 297 20.58 11.92 -18.29
C GLN A 297 19.69 13.09 -17.88
N TRP A 298 18.40 12.86 -17.67
CA TRP A 298 17.44 13.91 -17.35
C TRP A 298 17.16 14.08 -15.84
N GLY A 299 17.83 13.29 -15.01
CA GLY A 299 17.75 13.38 -13.54
C GLY A 299 16.39 13.01 -12.98
N CYS A 300 15.74 11.99 -13.54
CA CYS A 300 14.43 11.52 -13.08
C CYS A 300 14.37 9.99 -13.00
N ASP A 301 13.24 9.46 -12.49
CA ASP A 301 13.00 8.02 -12.39
C ASP A 301 12.48 7.47 -13.72
N ASP A 302 12.94 6.28 -14.14
CA ASP A 302 12.52 5.61 -15.38
C ASP A 302 10.97 5.56 -15.51
N THR A 303 10.28 5.23 -14.41
CA THR A 303 8.81 5.16 -14.42
C THR A 303 8.15 6.50 -14.74
N THR A 304 8.84 7.61 -14.48
CA THR A 304 8.34 8.96 -14.79
C THR A 304 8.40 9.23 -16.29
N ILE A 305 9.50 8.85 -16.97
CA ILE A 305 9.63 9.03 -18.42
C ILE A 305 8.68 8.10 -19.15
N ARG A 306 8.65 6.81 -18.79
CA ARG A 306 7.73 5.83 -19.41
C ARG A 306 6.28 6.25 -19.28
N ARG A 307 5.88 6.76 -18.12
CA ARG A 307 4.54 7.27 -17.91
C ARG A 307 4.25 8.50 -18.77
N PHE A 308 5.17 9.44 -18.84
CA PHE A 308 5.01 10.62 -19.70
C PHE A 308 4.90 10.23 -21.18
N TYR A 309 5.73 9.28 -21.62
CA TYR A 309 5.66 8.71 -22.95
C TYR A 309 4.29 8.07 -23.23
N ASN A 310 3.85 7.12 -22.38
CA ASN A 310 2.58 6.41 -22.54
C ASN A 310 1.36 7.34 -22.47
N ASP A 311 1.37 8.35 -21.59
CA ASP A 311 0.23 9.23 -21.36
C ASP A 311 0.13 10.37 -22.40
N LYS A 312 1.24 10.73 -23.08
CA LYS A 312 1.32 11.94 -23.92
C LYS A 312 1.95 11.74 -25.27
N CYS A 313 3.06 11.00 -25.36
CA CYS A 313 3.79 10.81 -26.62
C CYS A 313 3.11 9.74 -27.47
N CYS A 314 2.80 8.58 -26.90
CA CYS A 314 2.14 7.48 -27.59
C CYS A 314 0.76 7.88 -28.18
N PRO A 315 -0.14 8.58 -27.45
CA PRO A 315 -1.40 9.05 -28.02
C PRO A 315 -1.22 10.06 -29.16
N TRP A 316 -0.15 10.86 -29.10
CA TRP A 316 0.18 11.79 -30.18
C TRP A 316 0.66 11.03 -31.42
N LEU A 317 1.58 10.08 -31.25
CA LEU A 317 2.06 9.21 -32.34
C LEU A 317 0.90 8.47 -33.01
N GLN A 318 0.00 7.85 -32.23
CA GLN A 318 -1.18 7.15 -32.76
C GLN A 318 -2.14 8.05 -33.55
N LYS A 319 -2.23 9.33 -33.20
CA LYS A 319 -3.10 10.30 -33.88
C LYS A 319 -2.50 10.75 -35.21
N HIS A 320 -1.17 10.84 -35.29
CA HIS A 320 -0.46 11.43 -36.41
C HIS A 320 0.12 10.40 -37.38
N PHE A 321 0.29 9.16 -36.94
CA PHE A 321 0.79 8.05 -37.73
C PHE A 321 -0.09 6.83 -37.46
N SER A 322 -0.75 6.31 -38.49
CA SER A 322 -1.41 5.01 -38.39
C SER A 322 -0.42 3.89 -38.70
N ALA A 323 -0.70 2.68 -38.21
CA ALA A 323 0.10 1.51 -38.57
C ALA A 323 0.08 1.25 -40.09
N GLU A 324 -0.99 1.64 -40.78
CA GLU A 324 -1.10 1.53 -42.24
C GLU A 324 -0.22 2.58 -42.94
N ASP A 325 -0.16 3.82 -42.45
CA ASP A 325 0.71 4.87 -43.00
C ASP A 325 2.19 4.49 -42.87
N LEU A 326 2.58 3.89 -41.74
CA LEU A 326 3.95 3.47 -41.46
C LEU A 326 4.38 2.19 -42.19
N LEU A 327 3.43 1.44 -42.76
CA LEU A 327 3.67 0.17 -43.48
C LEU A 327 3.34 0.24 -44.99
N SER A 328 2.82 1.36 -45.50
CA SER A 328 2.29 1.48 -46.87
C SER A 328 3.26 2.03 -47.92
N GLU A 329 4.50 2.32 -47.56
CA GLU A 329 5.56 2.63 -48.53
C GLU A 329 6.59 1.50 -48.60
N ASP A 330 6.21 0.41 -49.29
CA ASP A 330 7.14 -0.48 -50.00
C ASP A 330 6.79 -0.46 -51.50
#